data_AF-A0A2D8K6N5-F1
#
_entry.id   AF-A0A2D8K6N5-F1
#
_cell.length_a   1.000
_cell.length_b   1.000
_cell.length_c   1.000
_cell.angle_alpha   90.00
_cell.angle_beta   90.00
_cell.angle_gamma   90.00
#
_symmetry.space_group_name_H-M   'P 1'
#
loop_
_entity.id
_entity.type
_entity.pdbx_description
1 polymer ?
#
loop_
_entity_poly.entity_id
_entity_poly.type
_entity_poly.pdbx_seq_one_letter_code
_entity_poly.pdbx_strand_id
1 'polypeptide(L)'
;MVGHLTRLNQQRMWTWMSTEHGLSPKAITTYMISVRAAVNFAAVPQIVAVGDEKQEVQLLTSATPIFCNQSEIADHVGGEMSRPRDYIPTFEELGRWIDRIAHEDDFRYVVIALNTAARNEAFFDLRVEGQVDFNSGTIDLNPPGRRQTKKRRPIIRLTTGLAAWPDHWADDRPIRQYQDTVEKRLNAMGKDPAPKDPDGRQLAPLNMPAMICYTLRHFIATNMRRAGIEVSREQRSKWLGHVVAEGSGTTDWYEKFDPDYLEEPMRATEMILQKLQNHTHKRLSAPTMHSQGKLRVIAGPEK
;
A
#
# COMPACT_ATOMS: atom_id res chain seq x y z
N MET A 1 38.40 2.07 10.97
CA MET A 1 37.95 1.82 12.36
C MET A 1 36.66 2.58 12.62
N VAL A 2 35.69 1.96 13.31
CA VAL A 2 34.38 2.57 13.63
C VAL A 2 34.52 3.84 14.48
N GLY A 3 35.62 3.99 15.21
CA GLY A 3 35.98 5.23 15.92
C GLY A 3 36.13 6.47 15.03
N HIS A 4 36.26 6.31 13.70
CA HIS A 4 36.29 7.44 12.77
C HIS A 4 34.89 7.98 12.44
N LEU A 5 33.80 7.29 12.82
CA LEU A 5 32.42 7.75 12.62
C LEU A 5 31.99 8.75 13.71
N THR A 6 32.86 9.70 14.04
CA THR A 6 32.51 10.83 14.91
C THR A 6 31.43 11.68 14.26
N ARG A 7 30.71 12.48 15.07
CA ARG A 7 29.68 13.38 14.54
C ARG A 7 30.21 14.31 13.45
N LEU A 8 31.41 14.87 13.66
CA LEU A 8 32.06 15.77 12.70
C LEU A 8 32.40 15.04 11.39
N ASN A 9 32.87 13.80 11.45
CA ASN A 9 33.17 13.03 10.24
C ASN A 9 31.90 12.57 9.52
N GLN A 10 30.82 12.27 10.25
CA GLN A 10 29.51 12.03 9.62
C GLN A 10 28.99 13.26 8.88
N GLN A 11 29.11 14.45 9.48
CA GLN A 11 28.79 15.74 8.81
C GLN A 11 29.61 15.95 7.54
N ARG A 12 30.95 15.76 7.60
CA ARG A 12 31.82 15.82 6.41
C ARG A 12 31.39 14.84 5.33
N MET A 13 30.97 13.64 5.72
CA MET A 13 30.45 12.63 4.79
C MET A 13 29.11 13.08 4.16
N TRP A 14 28.23 13.72 4.92
CA TRP A 14 26.99 14.30 4.40
C TRP A 14 27.29 15.40 3.38
N THR A 15 28.21 16.31 3.69
CA THR A 15 28.65 17.35 2.76
C THR A 15 29.17 16.73 1.48
N TRP A 16 30.10 15.77 1.58
CA TRP A 16 30.67 15.08 0.42
C TRP A 16 29.60 14.37 -0.43
N MET A 17 28.66 13.65 0.20
CA MET A 17 27.54 13.02 -0.49
C MET A 17 26.63 14.03 -1.20
N SER A 18 26.42 15.20 -0.62
CA SER A 18 25.62 16.27 -1.22
C SER A 18 26.36 16.95 -2.37
N THR A 19 27.62 17.37 -2.16
CA THR A 19 28.37 18.19 -3.12
C THR A 19 28.93 17.39 -4.28
N GLU A 20 29.50 16.21 -4.02
CA GLU A 20 30.15 15.40 -5.08
C GLU A 20 29.16 14.51 -5.83
N HIS A 21 28.09 14.08 -5.17
CA HIS A 21 27.12 13.14 -5.74
C HIS A 21 25.72 13.72 -5.92
N GLY A 22 25.49 14.98 -5.56
CA GLY A 22 24.19 15.64 -5.71
C GLY A 22 23.08 14.99 -4.88
N LEU A 23 23.42 14.26 -3.81
CA LEU A 23 22.44 13.50 -3.05
C LEU A 23 21.58 14.42 -2.18
N SER A 24 20.27 14.29 -2.33
CA SER A 24 19.32 15.02 -1.46
C SER A 24 19.46 14.61 0.01
N PRO A 25 19.03 15.47 0.96
CA PRO A 25 18.99 15.13 2.38
C PRO A 25 18.23 13.82 2.67
N LYS A 26 17.20 13.51 1.87
CA LYS A 26 16.44 12.25 1.98
C LYS A 26 17.28 11.03 1.60
N ALA A 27 18.03 11.13 0.51
CA ALA A 27 18.90 10.04 0.04
C ALA A 27 20.02 9.79 1.06
N ILE A 28 20.68 10.85 1.53
CA ILE A 28 21.69 10.78 2.59
C ILE A 28 21.13 10.10 3.84
N THR A 29 19.97 10.55 4.32
CA THR A 29 19.27 9.93 5.47
C THR A 29 19.10 8.42 5.29
N THR A 30 18.71 7.98 4.09
CA THR A 30 18.50 6.56 3.78
C THR A 30 19.80 5.77 3.86
N TYR A 31 20.90 6.28 3.30
CA TYR A 31 22.21 5.66 3.42
C TYR A 31 22.69 5.60 4.88
N MET A 32 22.51 6.68 5.64
CA MET A 32 22.89 6.72 7.06
C MET A 32 22.10 5.72 7.91
N ILE A 33 20.81 5.48 7.58
CA ILE A 33 20.00 4.44 8.24
C ILE A 33 20.60 3.05 7.99
N SER A 34 21.04 2.75 6.76
CA SER A 34 21.69 1.48 6.43
C SER A 34 23.01 1.32 7.19
N VAL A 35 23.84 2.36 7.24
CA VAL A 35 25.09 2.36 8.03
C VAL A 35 24.79 2.12 9.50
N ARG A 36 23.79 2.81 10.07
CA ARG A 36 23.36 2.62 11.46
C ARG A 36 22.93 1.18 11.73
N ALA A 37 22.14 0.61 10.83
CA ALA A 37 21.68 -0.78 10.97
C ALA A 37 22.87 -1.75 10.97
N ALA A 38 23.84 -1.56 10.07
CA ALA A 38 25.05 -2.39 10.00
C ALA A 38 25.91 -2.25 11.27
N VAL A 39 26.14 -1.03 11.76
CA VAL A 39 26.90 -0.79 13.00
C VAL A 39 26.20 -1.42 14.21
N ASN A 40 24.87 -1.26 14.32
CA ASN A 40 24.11 -1.86 15.40
C ASN A 40 24.12 -3.40 15.34
N PHE A 41 23.96 -3.98 14.15
CA PHE A 41 24.04 -5.43 13.95
C PHE A 41 25.42 -5.98 14.35
N ALA A 42 26.49 -5.31 13.91
CA ALA A 42 27.86 -5.70 14.21
C ALA A 42 28.22 -5.59 15.70
N ALA A 43 27.54 -4.72 16.44
CA ALA A 43 27.76 -4.48 17.86
C ALA A 43 26.97 -5.42 18.79
N VAL A 44 26.06 -6.23 18.26
CA VAL A 44 25.27 -7.20 19.03
C VAL A 44 25.78 -8.60 18.71
N PRO A 45 26.00 -9.50 19.69
CA PRO A 45 26.36 -10.89 19.42
C PRO A 45 25.37 -11.54 18.46
N GLN A 46 25.90 -12.15 17.39
CA GLN A 46 25.15 -12.85 16.35
C GLN A 46 25.53 -14.32 16.36
N ILE A 47 24.55 -15.19 16.07
CA ILE A 47 24.84 -16.60 15.80
C ILE A 47 25.00 -16.75 14.29
N VAL A 48 26.19 -17.17 13.86
CA VAL A 48 26.52 -17.38 12.44
C VAL A 48 26.90 -18.83 12.23
N ALA A 49 26.41 -19.41 11.13
CA ALA A 49 26.82 -20.75 10.71
C ALA A 49 28.17 -20.65 9.99
N VAL A 50 29.18 -21.37 10.49
CA VAL A 50 30.49 -21.49 9.87
C VAL A 50 30.71 -22.98 9.60
N GLY A 51 30.40 -23.42 8.37
CA GLY A 51 30.24 -24.84 8.08
C GLY A 51 28.99 -25.42 8.76
N ASP A 52 29.16 -26.56 9.43
CA ASP A 52 28.07 -27.24 10.18
C ASP A 52 27.91 -26.74 11.62
N GLU A 53 28.81 -25.87 12.08
CA GLU A 53 28.82 -25.35 13.45
C GLU A 53 28.20 -23.96 13.54
N LYS A 54 27.45 -23.72 14.62
CA LYS A 54 26.95 -22.40 14.99
C LYS A 54 27.93 -21.73 15.93
N GLN A 55 28.46 -20.58 15.55
CA GLN A 55 29.37 -19.80 16.37
C GLN A 55 28.73 -18.47 16.74
N GLU A 56 28.91 -18.06 18.00
CA GLU A 56 28.54 -16.72 18.45
C GLU A 56 29.70 -15.77 18.11
N VAL A 57 29.39 -14.75 17.31
CA VAL A 57 30.36 -13.77 16.83
C VAL A 57 29.86 -12.36 17.11
N GLN A 58 30.77 -11.49 17.53
CA GLN A 58 30.52 -10.07 17.70
C GLN A 58 31.66 -9.30 17.04
N LEU A 59 31.33 -8.46 16.06
CA LEU A 59 32.33 -7.75 15.26
C LEU A 59 32.83 -6.48 15.95
N LEU A 60 31.95 -5.80 16.68
CA LEU A 60 32.25 -4.56 17.40
C LEU A 60 31.90 -4.71 18.86
N THR A 61 32.78 -4.23 19.73
CA THR A 61 32.54 -4.23 21.18
C THR A 61 31.40 -3.31 21.61
N SER A 62 31.11 -2.26 20.83
CA SER A 62 30.00 -1.35 21.07
C SER A 62 29.54 -0.66 19.78
N ALA A 63 28.31 -0.14 19.80
CA ALA A 63 27.75 0.61 18.69
C ALA A 63 28.17 2.09 18.77
N THR A 64 28.74 2.63 17.70
CA THR A 64 28.94 4.08 17.56
C THR A 64 27.63 4.74 17.10
N PRO A 65 27.21 5.87 17.71
CA PRO A 65 26.01 6.58 17.29
C PRO A 65 26.09 7.05 15.83
N ILE A 66 25.09 6.68 15.03
CA ILE A 66 24.93 7.15 13.65
C ILE A 66 23.71 8.08 13.57
N PHE A 67 23.95 9.31 13.14
CA PHE A 67 22.92 10.34 13.04
C PHE A 67 22.25 10.26 11.66
N CYS A 68 20.91 10.22 11.65
CA CYS A 68 20.13 10.05 10.43
C CYS A 68 18.84 10.89 10.45
N ASN A 69 18.82 11.98 11.21
CA ASN A 69 17.68 12.88 11.21
C ASN A 69 17.70 13.70 9.92
N GLN A 70 16.64 13.61 9.11
CA GLN A 70 16.58 14.31 7.83
C GLN A 70 16.61 15.84 7.98
N SER A 71 15.97 16.38 9.02
CA SER A 71 16.00 17.83 9.30
C SER A 71 17.43 18.27 9.58
N GLU A 72 18.13 17.57 10.48
CA GLU A 72 19.51 17.89 10.82
C GLU A 72 20.44 17.81 9.60
N ILE A 73 20.27 16.78 8.77
CA ILE A 73 21.06 16.63 7.54
C ILE A 73 20.75 17.79 6.58
N ALA A 74 19.47 18.15 6.40
CA ALA A 74 19.06 19.25 5.52
C ALA A 74 19.59 20.61 6.02
N ASP A 75 19.53 20.86 7.33
CA ASP A 75 20.09 22.06 7.97
C ASP A 75 21.61 22.17 7.73
N HIS A 76 22.30 21.02 7.67
CA HIS A 76 23.76 20.99 7.49
C HIS A 76 24.21 21.10 6.03
N VAL A 77 23.61 20.35 5.12
CA VAL A 77 24.05 20.28 3.70
C VAL A 77 23.28 21.22 2.78
N GLY A 78 22.25 21.90 3.31
CA GLY A 78 21.26 22.63 2.52
C GLY A 78 20.22 21.71 1.87
N GLY A 79 19.08 22.30 1.50
CA GLY A 79 17.97 21.62 0.84
C GLY A 79 16.74 21.46 1.73
N GLU A 80 15.66 20.93 1.16
CA GLU A 80 14.37 20.82 1.86
C GLU A 80 14.11 19.41 2.39
N MET A 81 13.33 19.34 3.47
CA MET A 81 12.73 18.08 3.89
C MET A 81 11.79 17.55 2.79
N SER A 82 11.82 16.24 2.60
CA SER A 82 10.90 15.57 1.69
C SER A 82 9.48 15.75 2.22
N ARG A 83 8.66 16.52 1.51
CA ARG A 83 7.24 16.62 1.80
C ARG A 83 6.52 15.40 1.21
N PRO A 84 5.45 14.93 1.87
CA PRO A 84 4.50 14.02 1.23
C PRO A 84 4.04 14.59 -0.12
N ARG A 85 3.77 13.73 -1.10
CA ARG A 85 3.16 14.18 -2.35
C ARG A 85 1.69 14.49 -2.07
N ASP A 86 1.26 15.71 -2.39
CA ASP A 86 -0.10 16.19 -2.10
C ASP A 86 -1.10 15.93 -3.23
N TYR A 87 -0.64 15.38 -4.36
CA TYR A 87 -1.53 15.14 -5.48
C TYR A 87 -2.50 14.00 -5.19
N ILE A 88 -3.78 14.33 -5.21
CA ILE A 88 -4.90 13.38 -5.19
C ILE A 88 -5.75 13.72 -6.42
N PRO A 89 -5.95 12.76 -7.35
CA PRO A 89 -6.72 13.04 -8.55
C PRO A 89 -8.18 13.34 -8.21
N THR A 90 -8.85 14.13 -9.05
CA THR A 90 -10.32 14.24 -9.00
C THR A 90 -10.97 12.95 -9.50
N PHE A 91 -12.28 12.80 -9.33
CA PHE A 91 -13.02 11.66 -9.88
C PHE A 91 -12.94 11.61 -11.41
N GLU A 92 -13.02 12.76 -12.07
CA GLU A 92 -12.91 12.92 -13.53
C GLU A 92 -11.50 12.60 -14.04
N GLU A 93 -10.47 13.04 -13.32
CA GLU A 93 -9.07 12.72 -13.67
C GLU A 93 -8.80 11.22 -13.52
N LEU A 94 -9.19 10.64 -12.38
CA LEU A 94 -8.98 9.21 -12.14
C LEU A 94 -9.80 8.35 -13.11
N GLY A 95 -11.03 8.73 -13.42
CA GLY A 95 -11.88 8.01 -14.36
C GLY A 95 -11.30 7.97 -15.78
N ARG A 96 -10.85 9.13 -16.30
CA ARG A 96 -10.13 9.20 -17.60
C ARG A 96 -8.85 8.38 -17.60
N TRP A 97 -8.12 8.36 -16.48
CA TRP A 97 -6.92 7.56 -16.33
C TRP A 97 -7.21 6.06 -16.33
N ILE A 98 -8.28 5.63 -15.65
CA ILE A 98 -8.74 4.24 -15.66
C ILE A 98 -9.11 3.78 -17.08
N ASP A 99 -9.80 4.64 -17.85
CA ASP A 99 -10.21 4.31 -19.22
C ASP A 99 -9.02 4.06 -20.17
N ARG A 100 -7.83 4.58 -19.85
CA ARG A 100 -6.60 4.33 -20.61
C ARG A 100 -5.94 2.98 -20.32
N ILE A 101 -6.34 2.29 -19.25
CA ILE A 101 -5.69 1.04 -18.85
C ILE A 101 -5.93 -0.04 -19.91
N ALA A 102 -4.86 -0.47 -20.57
CA ALA A 102 -4.91 -1.48 -21.62
C ALA A 102 -4.73 -2.91 -21.09
N HIS A 103 -3.87 -3.11 -20.09
CA HIS A 103 -3.56 -4.43 -19.56
C HIS A 103 -4.52 -4.84 -18.45
N GLU A 104 -5.03 -6.08 -18.54
CA GLU A 104 -5.94 -6.65 -17.55
C GLU A 104 -5.33 -6.67 -16.15
N ASP A 105 -4.08 -7.14 -15.98
CA ASP A 105 -3.40 -7.14 -14.68
C ASP A 105 -3.32 -5.75 -14.03
N ASP A 106 -3.12 -4.70 -14.84
CA ASP A 106 -3.09 -3.31 -14.36
C ASP A 106 -4.48 -2.87 -13.91
N PHE A 107 -5.53 -3.30 -14.62
CA PHE A 107 -6.91 -3.02 -14.26
C PHE A 107 -7.33 -3.75 -12.98
N ARG A 108 -7.01 -5.05 -12.86
CA ARG A 108 -7.21 -5.85 -11.64
C ARG A 108 -6.51 -5.22 -10.44
N TYR A 109 -5.28 -4.75 -10.63
CA TYR A 109 -4.55 -3.99 -9.63
C TYR A 109 -5.34 -2.76 -9.17
N VAL A 110 -5.87 -1.95 -10.10
CA VAL A 110 -6.64 -0.75 -9.75
C VAL A 110 -7.93 -1.10 -9.02
N VAL A 111 -8.66 -2.12 -9.46
CA VAL A 111 -9.89 -2.60 -8.81
C VAL A 111 -9.60 -3.01 -7.37
N ILE A 112 -8.59 -3.85 -7.13
CA ILE A 112 -8.23 -4.30 -5.78
C ILE A 112 -7.75 -3.12 -4.92
N ALA A 113 -6.90 -2.25 -5.47
CA ALA A 113 -6.36 -1.12 -4.75
C ALA A 113 -7.43 -0.12 -4.31
N LEU A 114 -8.43 0.15 -5.17
CA LEU A 114 -9.54 1.04 -4.83
C LEU A 114 -10.51 0.42 -3.83
N ASN A 115 -10.76 -0.89 -3.92
CA ASN A 115 -11.70 -1.58 -3.01
C ASN A 115 -11.12 -1.82 -1.62
N THR A 116 -9.80 -1.88 -1.46
CA THR A 116 -9.17 -2.26 -0.18
C THR A 116 -8.33 -1.14 0.43
N ALA A 117 -7.91 -0.17 -0.39
CA ALA A 117 -6.93 0.86 -0.04
C ALA A 117 -5.66 0.29 0.65
N ALA A 118 -5.29 -0.98 0.43
CA ALA A 118 -4.17 -1.61 1.14
C ALA A 118 -2.80 -1.09 0.67
N ARG A 119 -1.72 -1.67 1.22
CA ARG A 119 -0.35 -1.41 0.75
C ARG A 119 -0.08 -2.25 -0.49
N ASN A 120 0.73 -1.72 -1.41
CA ASN A 120 0.98 -2.32 -2.72
C ASN A 120 1.34 -3.79 -2.65
N GLU A 121 2.26 -4.13 -1.76
CA GLU A 121 2.78 -5.49 -1.63
C GLU A 121 1.66 -6.48 -1.22
N ALA A 122 0.60 -6.02 -0.54
CA ALA A 122 -0.55 -6.85 -0.22
C ALA A 122 -1.31 -7.32 -1.47
N PHE A 123 -1.37 -6.49 -2.52
CA PHE A 123 -2.09 -6.81 -3.76
C PHE A 123 -1.35 -7.85 -4.60
N PHE A 124 -0.02 -7.72 -4.69
CA PHE A 124 0.82 -8.64 -5.47
C PHE A 124 1.03 -9.99 -4.78
N ASP A 125 0.96 -10.00 -3.44
CA ASP A 125 1.02 -11.23 -2.63
C ASP A 125 -0.35 -11.94 -2.53
N LEU A 126 -1.45 -11.29 -2.92
CA LEU A 126 -2.80 -11.81 -2.73
C LEU A 126 -2.98 -13.16 -3.43
N ARG A 127 -3.52 -14.13 -2.68
CA ARG A 127 -4.13 -15.36 -3.17
C ARG A 127 -5.60 -15.35 -2.81
N VAL A 128 -6.49 -15.61 -3.75
CA VAL A 128 -7.94 -15.65 -3.47
C VAL A 128 -8.22 -16.79 -2.51
N GLU A 129 -7.66 -17.97 -2.80
CA GLU A 129 -7.72 -19.13 -1.94
C GLU A 129 -7.02 -18.83 -0.60
N GLY A 130 -7.74 -19.09 0.49
CA GLY A 130 -7.24 -18.94 1.85
C GLY A 130 -7.16 -17.50 2.38
N GLN A 131 -7.28 -16.46 1.55
CA GLN A 131 -7.34 -15.07 2.02
C GLN A 131 -8.69 -14.40 1.79
N VAL A 132 -9.53 -14.87 0.87
CA VAL A 132 -10.89 -14.37 0.70
C VAL A 132 -11.87 -15.36 1.33
N ASP A 133 -12.62 -14.90 2.32
CA ASP A 133 -13.69 -15.67 2.94
C ASP A 133 -15.04 -15.08 2.51
N PHE A 134 -15.66 -15.74 1.53
CA PHE A 134 -16.97 -15.35 1.01
C PHE A 134 -18.12 -15.60 2.00
N ASN A 135 -17.94 -16.47 3.01
CA ASN A 135 -18.98 -16.74 4.00
C ASN A 135 -19.05 -15.61 5.03
N SER A 136 -17.90 -15.14 5.51
CA SER A 136 -17.83 -13.98 6.41
C SER A 136 -17.80 -12.64 5.67
N GLY A 137 -17.59 -12.65 4.35
CA GLY A 137 -17.46 -11.44 3.54
C GLY A 137 -16.20 -10.66 3.91
N THR A 138 -15.06 -11.33 4.09
CA THR A 138 -13.80 -10.70 4.49
C THR A 138 -12.64 -11.06 3.57
N ILE A 139 -11.60 -10.23 3.60
CA ILE A 139 -10.32 -10.45 2.92
C ILE A 139 -9.17 -10.22 3.90
N ASP A 140 -8.31 -11.22 4.09
CA ASP A 140 -7.06 -11.10 4.83
C ASP A 140 -5.95 -10.56 3.91
N LEU A 141 -5.54 -9.31 4.11
CA LEU A 141 -4.48 -8.72 3.30
C LEU A 141 -3.08 -9.22 3.68
N ASN A 142 -2.97 -9.98 4.76
CA ASN A 142 -1.73 -10.62 5.17
C ASN A 142 -1.70 -12.07 4.67
N PRO A 143 -0.76 -12.44 3.79
CA PRO A 143 -0.70 -13.80 3.27
C PRO A 143 -0.50 -14.84 4.39
N PRO A 144 -1.08 -16.05 4.25
CA PRO A 144 -0.96 -17.10 5.26
C PRO A 144 0.50 -17.39 5.61
N GLY A 145 0.79 -17.56 6.90
CA GLY A 145 2.15 -17.81 7.40
C GLY A 145 3.06 -16.58 7.49
N ARG A 146 2.68 -15.42 6.94
CA ARG A 146 3.46 -14.18 7.10
C ARG A 146 3.24 -13.57 8.47
N ARG A 147 4.32 -13.37 9.24
CA ARG A 147 4.26 -12.62 10.50
C ARG A 147 3.83 -11.18 10.25
N GLN A 148 2.81 -10.72 11.00
CA GLN A 148 2.37 -9.33 10.94
C GLN A 148 3.47 -8.38 11.45
N THR A 149 3.72 -7.30 10.70
CA THR A 149 4.72 -6.28 11.06
C THR A 149 4.05 -5.01 11.60
N LYS A 150 4.84 -4.02 12.03
CA LYS A 150 4.33 -2.66 12.34
C LYS A 150 3.61 -2.02 11.14
N LYS A 151 4.00 -2.37 9.91
CA LYS A 151 3.26 -2.06 8.69
C LYS A 151 2.18 -3.13 8.50
N ARG A 152 1.10 -3.04 9.28
CA ARG A 152 0.06 -4.07 9.31
C ARG A 152 -0.63 -4.19 7.94
N ARG A 153 -0.94 -5.42 7.56
CA ARG A 153 -1.87 -5.76 6.47
C ARG A 153 -3.11 -6.38 7.14
N PRO A 154 -4.19 -5.61 7.33
CA PRO A 154 -5.31 -6.04 8.16
C PRO A 154 -6.22 -7.05 7.43
N ILE A 155 -7.06 -7.73 8.20
CA ILE A 155 -8.28 -8.34 7.65
C ILE A 155 -9.29 -7.21 7.51
N ILE A 156 -9.97 -7.12 6.37
CA ILE A 156 -11.00 -6.10 6.13
C ILE A 156 -12.25 -6.74 5.55
N ARG A 157 -13.38 -6.02 5.64
CA ARG A 157 -14.61 -6.43 4.99
C ARG A 157 -14.45 -6.34 3.46
N LEU A 158 -14.93 -7.37 2.78
CA LEU A 158 -14.94 -7.45 1.33
C LEU A 158 -16.07 -6.55 0.81
N THR A 159 -15.75 -5.59 -0.03
CA THR A 159 -16.77 -4.77 -0.68
C THR A 159 -17.58 -5.64 -1.64
N THR A 160 -18.87 -5.31 -1.80
CA THR A 160 -19.77 -5.97 -2.77
C THR A 160 -19.22 -5.83 -4.19
N GLY A 161 -18.63 -4.67 -4.49
CA GLY A 161 -17.98 -4.40 -5.78
C GLY A 161 -16.78 -5.30 -6.06
N LEU A 162 -16.03 -5.72 -5.03
CA LEU A 162 -14.91 -6.65 -5.16
C LEU A 162 -15.35 -8.11 -5.14
N ALA A 163 -16.41 -8.45 -4.40
CA ALA A 163 -16.79 -9.83 -4.11
C ALA A 163 -17.00 -10.72 -5.34
N ALA A 164 -17.49 -10.17 -6.46
CA ALA A 164 -17.74 -10.92 -7.69
C ALA A 164 -16.54 -10.97 -8.65
N TRP A 165 -15.49 -10.18 -8.41
CA TRP A 165 -14.31 -10.15 -9.29
C TRP A 165 -13.45 -11.41 -9.20
N PRO A 166 -13.15 -12.00 -8.02
CA PRO A 166 -12.40 -13.24 -7.94
C PRO A 166 -13.00 -14.37 -8.78
N ASP A 167 -14.33 -14.55 -8.71
CA ASP A 167 -15.06 -15.53 -9.53
C ASP A 167 -14.98 -15.19 -11.01
N HIS A 168 -15.14 -13.91 -11.38
CA HIS A 168 -15.04 -13.45 -12.76
C HIS A 168 -13.65 -13.66 -13.36
N TRP A 169 -12.60 -13.40 -12.58
CA TRP A 169 -11.22 -13.59 -13.02
C TRP A 169 -10.84 -15.06 -13.10
N ALA A 170 -11.53 -15.93 -12.34
CA ALA A 170 -11.29 -17.36 -12.23
C ALA A 170 -9.79 -17.67 -12.02
N ASP A 171 -9.17 -16.88 -11.14
CA ASP A 171 -7.72 -16.82 -10.99
C ASP A 171 -7.35 -16.60 -9.53
N ASP A 172 -6.68 -17.58 -8.93
CA ASP A 172 -6.23 -17.52 -7.55
C ASP A 172 -5.18 -16.41 -7.34
N ARG A 173 -4.44 -16.03 -8.38
CA ARG A 173 -3.46 -14.93 -8.32
C ARG A 173 -3.89 -13.81 -9.27
N PRO A 174 -4.79 -12.89 -8.83
CA PRO A 174 -5.38 -11.87 -9.71
C PRO A 174 -4.35 -11.01 -10.45
N ILE A 175 -3.21 -10.72 -9.81
CA ILE A 175 -2.11 -9.94 -10.40
C ILE A 175 -0.88 -10.84 -10.56
N ARG A 176 -0.52 -11.13 -11.82
CA ARG A 176 0.58 -12.04 -12.13
C ARG A 176 1.91 -11.31 -12.28
N GLN A 177 1.86 -10.05 -12.72
CA GLN A 177 3.02 -9.20 -12.93
C GLN A 177 3.68 -8.73 -11.63
N TYR A 178 4.94 -8.32 -11.73
CA TYR A 178 5.68 -7.70 -10.63
C TYR A 178 5.21 -6.26 -10.36
N GLN A 179 5.31 -5.84 -9.11
CA GLN A 179 4.95 -4.49 -8.67
C GLN A 179 5.57 -3.40 -9.52
N ASP A 180 6.89 -3.44 -9.70
CA ASP A 180 7.62 -2.43 -10.48
C ASP A 180 7.13 -2.33 -11.92
N THR A 181 6.69 -3.45 -12.51
CA THR A 181 6.18 -3.48 -13.88
C THR A 181 4.84 -2.76 -13.98
N VAL A 182 3.90 -3.08 -13.08
CA VAL A 182 2.58 -2.44 -13.02
C VAL A 182 2.72 -0.94 -12.70
N GLU A 183 3.52 -0.60 -11.69
CA GLU A 183 3.79 0.80 -11.30
C GLU A 183 4.36 1.63 -12.44
N LYS A 184 5.38 1.11 -13.13
CA LYS A 184 6.01 1.83 -14.24
C LYS A 184 5.03 2.07 -15.39
N ARG A 185 4.24 1.07 -15.78
CA ARG A 185 3.24 1.22 -16.87
C ARG A 185 2.17 2.24 -16.51
N LEU A 186 1.56 2.10 -15.34
CA LEU A 186 0.50 2.97 -14.85
C LEU A 186 0.98 4.43 -14.69
N ASN A 187 2.20 4.63 -14.21
CA ASN A 187 2.81 5.96 -14.07
C ASN A 187 3.21 6.56 -15.43
N ALA A 188 3.75 5.76 -16.36
CA ALA A 188 4.10 6.22 -17.70
C ALA A 188 2.86 6.67 -18.48
N MET A 189 1.78 5.91 -18.39
CA MET A 189 0.49 6.21 -19.02
C MET A 189 -0.06 7.58 -18.61
N GLY A 190 0.05 7.97 -17.33
CA GLY A 190 -0.42 9.27 -16.86
C GLY A 190 0.40 10.47 -17.37
N LYS A 191 1.68 10.23 -17.70
CA LYS A 191 2.66 11.26 -18.08
C LYS A 191 2.93 11.36 -19.58
N ASP A 192 2.41 10.43 -20.37
CA ASP A 192 2.66 10.38 -21.81
C ASP A 192 2.16 11.68 -22.47
N PRO A 193 3.05 12.49 -23.10
CA PRO A 193 2.66 13.71 -23.77
C PRO A 193 2.00 13.48 -25.14
N ALA A 194 2.17 12.29 -25.72
CA ALA A 194 1.64 11.94 -27.04
C ALA A 194 1.07 10.51 -27.06
N PRO A 195 0.06 10.21 -26.20
CA PRO A 195 -0.48 8.87 -26.10
C PRO A 195 -1.20 8.46 -27.38
N LYS A 196 -1.15 7.17 -27.70
CA LYS A 196 -1.86 6.58 -28.83
C LYS A 196 -2.75 5.43 -28.38
N ASP A 197 -3.89 5.25 -29.04
CA ASP A 197 -4.72 4.08 -28.84
C ASP A 197 -4.10 2.83 -29.51
N PRO A 198 -4.65 1.61 -29.31
CA PRO A 198 -4.14 0.41 -29.97
C PRO A 198 -4.17 0.45 -31.50
N ASP A 199 -5.04 1.28 -32.10
CA ASP A 199 -5.11 1.51 -33.54
C ASP A 199 -4.10 2.57 -34.03
N GLY A 200 -3.30 3.13 -33.12
CA GLY A 200 -2.29 4.16 -33.42
C GLY A 200 -2.83 5.58 -33.53
N ARG A 201 -4.10 5.83 -33.20
CA ARG A 201 -4.70 7.18 -33.23
C ARG A 201 -4.19 8.01 -32.06
N GLN A 202 -3.90 9.27 -32.35
CA GLN A 202 -3.47 10.24 -31.33
C GLN A 202 -4.59 10.51 -30.33
N LEU A 203 -4.25 10.38 -29.06
CA LEU A 203 -5.13 10.65 -27.93
C LEU A 203 -4.73 11.97 -27.26
N ALA A 204 -5.69 12.62 -26.60
CA ALA A 204 -5.39 13.75 -25.73
C ALA A 204 -4.56 13.27 -24.52
N PRO A 205 -3.47 13.98 -24.18
CA PRO A 205 -2.64 13.66 -23.02
C PRO A 205 -3.41 13.86 -21.71
N LEU A 206 -3.15 12.99 -20.73
CA LEU A 206 -3.75 13.11 -19.40
C LEU A 206 -3.08 14.21 -18.56
N ASN A 207 -1.82 14.53 -18.84
CA ASN A 207 -1.01 15.53 -18.12
C ASN A 207 -1.03 15.34 -16.59
N MET A 208 -1.06 14.09 -16.15
CA MET A 208 -1.09 13.78 -14.72
C MET A 208 0.33 13.76 -14.17
N PRO A 209 0.52 14.17 -12.90
CA PRO A 209 1.80 13.96 -12.22
C PRO A 209 2.02 12.47 -11.97
N ALA A 210 3.02 12.13 -11.14
CA ALA A 210 3.35 10.73 -10.87
C ALA A 210 2.18 9.97 -10.21
N MET A 211 1.52 9.13 -11.00
CA MET A 211 0.52 8.17 -10.54
C MET A 211 1.24 6.94 -10.03
N ILE A 212 1.50 6.91 -8.72
CA ILE A 212 2.03 5.73 -8.04
C ILE A 212 0.89 4.96 -7.39
N CYS A 213 1.12 3.69 -7.09
CA CYS A 213 0.15 2.85 -6.40
C CYS A 213 -0.41 3.48 -5.10
N TYR A 214 0.43 4.24 -4.38
CA TYR A 214 0.03 4.94 -3.16
C TYR A 214 -0.99 6.07 -3.40
N THR A 215 -1.07 6.59 -4.64
CA THR A 215 -2.05 7.62 -5.03
C THR A 215 -3.48 7.08 -4.93
N LEU A 216 -3.73 5.82 -5.33
CA LEU A 216 -5.07 5.21 -5.21
C LEU A 216 -5.49 5.01 -3.75
N ARG A 217 -4.56 4.56 -2.91
CA ARG A 217 -4.77 4.47 -1.46
C ARG A 217 -5.09 5.84 -0.85
N HIS A 218 -4.36 6.88 -1.24
CA HIS A 218 -4.64 8.25 -0.78
C HIS A 218 -5.98 8.79 -1.29
N PHE A 219 -6.34 8.47 -2.53
CA PHE A 219 -7.63 8.82 -3.09
C PHE A 219 -8.78 8.24 -2.26
N ILE A 220 -8.75 6.94 -1.94
CA ILE A 220 -9.77 6.30 -1.09
C ILE A 220 -9.74 6.90 0.32
N ALA A 221 -8.58 6.97 0.96
CA ALA A 221 -8.47 7.49 2.34
C ALA A 221 -8.96 8.92 2.49
N THR A 222 -8.73 9.78 1.49
CA THR A 222 -9.16 11.18 1.50
C THR A 222 -10.64 11.30 1.22
N ASN A 223 -11.16 10.57 0.23
CA ASN A 223 -12.58 10.62 -0.11
C ASN A 223 -13.44 9.87 0.91
N MET A 224 -12.90 8.93 1.69
CA MET A 224 -13.62 8.25 2.79
C MET A 224 -14.04 9.24 3.89
N ARG A 225 -13.28 10.31 4.11
CA ARG A 225 -13.68 11.41 5.03
C ARG A 225 -14.77 12.31 4.46
N ARG A 226 -14.98 12.25 3.14
CA ARG A 226 -15.93 13.08 2.38
C ARG A 226 -17.09 12.26 1.83
N ALA A 227 -17.12 10.96 2.14
CA ALA A 227 -18.22 10.09 1.79
C ALA A 227 -19.47 10.54 2.55
N GLY A 228 -20.66 10.30 2.01
CA GLY A 228 -21.92 10.71 2.62
C GLY A 228 -22.28 9.97 3.92
N ILE A 229 -21.33 9.26 4.53
CA ILE A 229 -21.48 8.57 5.81
C ILE A 229 -20.31 8.94 6.72
N GLU A 230 -20.58 9.00 8.02
CA GLU A 230 -19.55 9.21 9.01
C GLU A 230 -18.78 7.90 9.25
N VAL A 231 -17.47 7.92 9.00
CA VAL A 231 -16.59 6.79 9.30
C VAL A 231 -15.68 7.19 10.46
N SER A 232 -15.70 6.44 11.56
CA SER A 232 -14.91 6.78 12.74
C SER A 232 -13.40 6.80 12.45
N ARG A 233 -12.63 7.59 13.22
CA ARG A 233 -11.17 7.62 13.08
C ARG A 233 -10.54 6.25 13.31
N GLU A 234 -11.09 5.49 14.24
CA GLU A 234 -10.65 4.14 14.56
C GLU A 234 -10.82 3.20 13.37
N GLN A 235 -12.04 3.09 12.82
CA GLN A 235 -12.31 2.20 11.70
C GLN A 235 -11.52 2.58 10.45
N ARG A 236 -11.37 3.88 10.16
CA ARG A 236 -10.46 4.33 9.08
C ARG A 236 -9.02 3.89 9.32
N SER A 237 -8.56 3.92 10.56
CA SER A 237 -7.21 3.50 10.94
C SER A 237 -7.04 1.98 10.80
N LYS A 238 -8.02 1.20 11.29
CA LYS A 238 -8.09 -0.27 11.13
C LYS A 238 -8.12 -0.66 9.64
N TRP A 239 -8.99 -0.05 8.83
CA TRP A 239 -9.07 -0.27 7.36
C TRP A 239 -7.73 -0.01 6.66
N LEU A 240 -7.04 1.07 7.03
CA LEU A 240 -5.73 1.42 6.49
C LEU A 240 -4.57 0.60 7.10
N GLY A 241 -4.82 -0.29 8.06
CA GLY A 241 -3.76 -1.07 8.72
C GLY A 241 -2.81 -0.18 9.52
N HIS A 242 -3.33 0.86 10.15
CA HIS A 242 -2.64 1.67 11.14
C HIS A 242 -2.86 1.08 12.54
N VAL A 243 -1.86 1.22 13.41
CA VAL A 243 -2.01 0.79 14.81
C VAL A 243 -2.94 1.77 15.51
N VAL A 244 -4.03 1.25 16.08
CA VAL A 244 -4.88 1.99 17.02
C VAL A 244 -4.28 1.77 18.41
N ALA A 245 -4.13 2.86 19.18
CA ALA A 245 -3.46 2.82 20.48
C ALA A 245 -4.33 2.20 21.58
N GLU A 246 -5.63 2.10 21.35
CA GLU A 246 -6.64 1.58 22.29
C GLU A 246 -7.11 0.19 21.83
N GLY A 247 -7.14 -0.77 22.76
CA GLY A 247 -7.58 -2.15 22.50
C GLY A 247 -6.60 -3.22 23.02
N SER A 248 -7.12 -4.41 23.32
CA SER A 248 -6.29 -5.59 23.58
C SER A 248 -6.07 -6.35 22.28
N GLY A 249 -4.84 -6.84 22.04
CA GLY A 249 -4.54 -7.61 20.83
C GLY A 249 -5.36 -8.90 20.69
N THR A 250 -5.98 -9.38 21.77
CA THR A 250 -6.89 -10.55 21.78
C THR A 250 -8.32 -10.16 21.38
N THR A 251 -8.78 -8.95 21.72
CA THR A 251 -10.10 -8.45 21.32
C THR A 251 -10.16 -8.18 19.81
N ASP A 252 -9.10 -7.59 19.26
CA ASP A 252 -8.91 -7.38 17.81
C ASP A 252 -9.09 -8.68 16.98
N TRP A 253 -8.79 -9.86 17.56
CA TRP A 253 -8.86 -11.15 16.87
C TRP A 253 -10.29 -11.66 16.66
N TYR A 254 -11.21 -11.33 17.56
CA TYR A 254 -12.61 -11.77 17.50
C TYR A 254 -13.49 -10.77 16.76
N GLU A 255 -13.18 -9.48 16.85
CA GLU A 255 -13.95 -8.40 16.20
C GLU A 255 -14.13 -8.59 14.70
N LYS A 256 -13.20 -9.26 14.01
CA LYS A 256 -13.30 -9.52 12.56
C LYS A 256 -14.49 -10.39 12.15
N PHE A 257 -15.07 -11.13 13.10
CA PHE A 257 -16.25 -11.95 12.88
C PHE A 257 -17.55 -11.23 13.23
N ASP A 258 -17.46 -10.02 13.79
CA ASP A 258 -18.64 -9.24 14.15
C ASP A 258 -19.37 -8.77 12.88
N PRO A 259 -20.72 -8.81 12.87
CA PRO A 259 -21.51 -8.43 11.69
C PRO A 259 -21.32 -6.99 11.20
N ASP A 260 -20.86 -6.10 12.08
CA ASP A 260 -20.58 -4.68 11.82
C ASP A 260 -19.09 -4.38 11.59
N TYR A 261 -18.24 -5.40 11.59
CA TYR A 261 -16.79 -5.23 11.42
C TYR A 261 -16.44 -4.47 10.14
N LEU A 262 -15.89 -3.27 10.32
CA LEU A 262 -15.47 -2.36 9.24
C LEU A 262 -16.56 -2.12 8.18
N GLU A 263 -17.83 -2.09 8.60
CA GLU A 263 -18.97 -1.84 7.72
C GLU A 263 -18.96 -0.42 7.14
N GLU A 264 -18.73 0.61 7.96
CA GLU A 264 -18.74 2.00 7.48
C GLU A 264 -17.58 2.29 6.51
N PRO A 265 -16.33 1.87 6.74
CA PRO A 265 -15.27 1.99 5.73
C PRO A 265 -15.58 1.26 4.43
N MET A 266 -16.19 0.07 4.49
CA MET A 266 -16.61 -0.69 3.30
C MET A 266 -17.66 0.11 2.52
N ARG A 267 -18.75 0.53 3.17
CA ARG A 267 -19.82 1.33 2.53
C ARG A 267 -19.29 2.64 1.95
N ALA A 268 -18.40 3.33 2.67
CA ALA A 268 -17.80 4.57 2.19
C ALA A 268 -16.97 4.31 0.92
N THR A 269 -16.22 3.21 0.90
CA THR A 269 -15.45 2.78 -0.29
C THR A 269 -16.38 2.49 -1.46
N GLU A 270 -17.50 1.79 -1.24
CA GLU A 270 -18.51 1.52 -2.27
C GLU A 270 -19.15 2.80 -2.82
N MET A 271 -19.49 3.77 -1.96
CA MET A 271 -20.02 5.07 -2.39
C MET A 271 -19.01 5.85 -3.25
N ILE A 272 -17.73 5.79 -2.88
CA ILE A 272 -16.64 6.42 -3.66
C ILE A 272 -16.53 5.74 -5.03
N LEU A 273 -16.55 4.41 -5.07
CA LEU A 273 -16.49 3.64 -6.32
C LEU A 273 -17.71 3.89 -7.21
N GLN A 274 -18.91 3.98 -6.63
CA GLN A 274 -20.13 4.32 -7.36
C GLN A 274 -20.03 5.72 -7.97
N LYS A 275 -19.52 6.69 -7.20
CA LYS A 275 -19.27 8.03 -7.74
C LYS A 275 -18.23 8.00 -8.86
N LEU A 276 -17.13 7.26 -8.68
CA LEU A 276 -16.07 7.12 -9.69
C LEU A 276 -16.57 6.43 -10.96
N GLN A 277 -17.46 5.45 -10.85
CA GLN A 277 -18.06 4.75 -11.98
C GLN A 277 -18.74 5.71 -12.98
N ASN A 278 -19.28 6.83 -12.52
CA ASN A 278 -19.90 7.85 -13.38
C ASN A 278 -18.88 8.61 -14.26
N HIS A 279 -17.58 8.42 -14.02
CA HIS A 279 -16.50 9.11 -14.72
C HIS A 279 -15.57 8.17 -15.49
N THR A 280 -15.88 6.86 -15.55
CA THR A 280 -15.12 5.88 -16.33
C THR A 280 -16.07 4.97 -17.11
N HIS A 281 -15.65 4.60 -18.33
CA HIS A 281 -16.34 3.61 -19.16
C HIS A 281 -16.02 2.17 -18.76
N LYS A 282 -14.92 1.93 -18.04
CA LYS A 282 -14.63 0.61 -17.47
C LYS A 282 -15.55 0.34 -16.28
N ARG A 283 -16.07 -0.88 -16.20
CA ARG A 283 -16.91 -1.32 -15.08
C ARG A 283 -16.02 -1.62 -13.88
N LEU A 284 -16.18 -0.88 -12.79
CA LEU A 284 -15.43 -1.06 -11.54
C LEU A 284 -16.03 -2.14 -10.65
N SER A 285 -17.31 -2.44 -10.83
CA SER A 285 -17.95 -3.65 -10.31
C SER A 285 -17.85 -4.78 -11.33
N ALA A 286 -17.70 -6.01 -10.83
CA ALA A 286 -17.65 -7.17 -11.70
C ALA A 286 -18.92 -7.27 -12.56
N PRO A 287 -18.82 -7.73 -13.81
CA PRO A 287 -20.01 -8.11 -14.58
C PRO A 287 -20.81 -9.11 -13.76
N THR A 288 -22.13 -8.89 -13.63
CA THR A 288 -23.01 -9.76 -12.85
C THR A 288 -22.87 -11.19 -13.36
N MET A 289 -22.04 -12.01 -12.72
CA MET A 289 -22.15 -13.45 -12.83
C MET A 289 -23.42 -13.78 -12.06
N HIS A 290 -24.38 -14.43 -12.73
CA HIS A 290 -25.67 -14.79 -12.18
C HIS A 290 -25.56 -15.20 -10.71
N SER A 291 -26.40 -14.61 -9.87
CA SER A 291 -26.47 -14.91 -8.44
C SER A 291 -26.62 -16.42 -8.21
N GLN A 292 -25.53 -17.12 -7.93
CA GLN A 292 -25.58 -18.43 -7.29
C GLN A 292 -25.60 -18.31 -5.75
N GLY A 293 -25.85 -17.12 -5.22
CA GLY A 293 -26.17 -16.93 -3.81
C GLY A 293 -27.57 -17.46 -3.52
N LYS A 294 -27.67 -18.59 -2.81
CA LYS A 294 -28.91 -19.01 -2.15
C LYS A 294 -29.34 -17.89 -1.20
N LEU A 295 -30.44 -17.22 -1.54
CA LEU A 295 -31.11 -16.28 -0.64
C LEU A 295 -31.44 -17.02 0.66
N ARG A 296 -30.92 -16.53 1.80
CA ARG A 296 -31.29 -17.05 3.11
C ARG A 296 -32.62 -16.40 3.51
N VAL A 297 -33.69 -17.17 3.49
CA VAL A 297 -34.99 -16.74 4.01
C VAL A 297 -34.87 -16.60 5.53
N ILE A 298 -35.05 -15.39 6.04
CA ILE A 298 -35.23 -15.14 7.47
C ILE A 298 -36.72 -15.33 7.74
N ALA A 299 -37.08 -16.39 8.45
CA ALA A 299 -38.45 -16.57 8.92
C ALA A 299 -38.76 -15.44 9.93
N GLY A 300 -39.80 -14.65 9.64
CA GLY A 300 -40.35 -13.70 10.59
C GLY A 300 -40.98 -14.44 11.78
N PRO A 301 -41.06 -13.80 12.97
CA PRO A 301 -41.66 -14.44 14.14
C PRO A 301 -43.12 -14.80 13.87
N GLU A 302 -43.48 -16.06 14.15
CA GLU A 302 -44.86 -16.53 14.09
C GLU A 302 -45.73 -15.68 15.04
N LYS A 303 -46.89 -15.26 14.54
CA LYS A 303 -47.91 -14.52 15.29
C LYS A 303 -48.71 -15.47 16.18
#